data_AF-A0A956DL36-F1
#
_entry.id   AF-A0A956DL36-F1
#
_cell.length_a   1.000
_cell.length_b   1.000
_cell.length_c   1.000
_cell.angle_alpha   90.00
_cell.angle_beta   90.00
_cell.angle_gamma   90.00
#
_symmetry.space_group_name_H-M   'P 1'
#
loop_
_entity.id
_entity.type
_entity.pdbx_description
1 polymer ?
#
loop_
_entity_poly.entity_id
_entity_poly.type
_entity_poly.pdbx_seq_one_letter_code
_entity_poly.pdbx_strand_id
1 'polypeptide(L)'
;AFDAQRPPAVDSGWVQTRMVDLVRRATERTSSVVFRPGDGHGPVDEVRRNLDPNESSRWSIILSALILCLYAVIAGPVNFAIWRRRGRPLRALGWLPVIAGLTFGSVVVVGVAAKGCSGRARHLTVIEAGAGMTKGTARRWRGLFTPQAESLSVVARGETHTLGIAMTSITDAPHDELVIDRDGMRLEKVTVRPWKTLVIREDGLADLGDGISLTPEAGGAIRVTNRSGRRLRGLVVHNGHGVSFFHDSLDDGASVSTATMTIVSASTAAGYAFSVTRYAPYYIRDELDRAATGLADAWQAVQVAPVVERNWFPDDVPTLLGQLEGGEGTTRDSGLPVDSDRVLVRVVGWGGTP
;
A
#
# COMPACT_ATOMS: atom_id res chain seq x y z
N ALA A 1 -41.90 -22.61 -16.41
CA ALA A 1 -42.52 -21.27 -16.43
C ALA A 1 -42.68 -20.80 -14.99
N PHE A 2 -42.33 -19.55 -14.71
CA PHE A 2 -42.57 -18.93 -13.40
C PHE A 2 -44.06 -18.57 -13.31
N ASP A 3 -44.76 -19.08 -12.31
CA ASP A 3 -46.19 -18.86 -12.09
C ASP A 3 -46.38 -17.83 -10.97
N ALA A 4 -46.75 -16.61 -11.35
CA ALA A 4 -46.91 -15.48 -10.45
C ALA A 4 -48.17 -15.56 -9.57
N GLN A 5 -49.06 -16.54 -9.79
CA GLN A 5 -50.27 -16.71 -8.98
C GLN A 5 -50.11 -17.74 -7.86
N ARG A 6 -49.01 -18.50 -7.86
CA ARG A 6 -48.66 -19.34 -6.70
C ARG A 6 -48.11 -18.47 -5.57
N PRO A 7 -48.61 -18.62 -4.33
CA PRO A 7 -48.00 -17.96 -3.18
C PRO A 7 -46.52 -18.33 -3.15
N PRO A 8 -45.61 -17.36 -2.92
CA PRO A 8 -44.19 -17.61 -3.04
C PRO A 8 -43.84 -18.72 -2.05
N ALA A 9 -43.11 -19.74 -2.50
CA ALA A 9 -42.77 -20.94 -1.72
C ALA A 9 -41.79 -20.67 -0.56
N VAL A 10 -41.85 -19.47 0.01
CA VAL A 10 -41.04 -18.95 1.12
C VAL A 10 -41.24 -19.78 2.39
N ASP A 11 -42.42 -20.40 2.54
CA ASP A 11 -42.73 -21.29 3.66
C ASP A 11 -42.28 -22.75 3.43
N SER A 12 -41.72 -23.08 2.26
CA SER A 12 -41.20 -24.42 2.05
C SER A 12 -39.89 -24.61 2.83
N GLY A 13 -39.80 -25.66 3.64
CA GLY A 13 -38.61 -25.96 4.45
C GLY A 13 -37.33 -26.10 3.60
N TRP A 14 -37.46 -26.51 2.34
CA TRP A 14 -36.34 -26.54 1.39
C TRP A 14 -35.82 -25.14 1.03
N VAL A 15 -36.71 -24.17 0.72
CA VAL A 15 -36.31 -22.78 0.43
C VAL A 15 -35.69 -22.16 1.67
N GLN A 16 -36.27 -22.35 2.86
CA GLN A 16 -35.69 -21.84 4.10
C GLN A 16 -34.29 -22.41 4.37
N THR A 17 -34.10 -23.72 4.19
CA THR A 17 -32.77 -24.35 4.34
C THR A 17 -31.77 -23.82 3.33
N ARG A 18 -32.18 -23.60 2.08
CA ARG A 18 -31.31 -23.02 1.04
C ARG A 18 -30.99 -21.55 1.28
N MET A 19 -31.96 -20.77 1.78
CA MET A 19 -31.74 -19.38 2.17
C MET A 19 -30.79 -19.28 3.36
N VAL A 20 -30.94 -20.16 4.36
CA VAL A 20 -30.00 -20.23 5.50
C VAL A 20 -28.60 -20.64 5.03
N ASP A 21 -28.46 -21.66 4.16
CA ASP A 21 -27.17 -22.07 3.60
C ASP A 21 -26.55 -20.94 2.76
N LEU A 22 -27.35 -20.21 1.98
CA LEU A 22 -26.89 -19.08 1.18
C LEU A 22 -26.47 -17.89 2.06
N VAL A 23 -27.22 -17.56 3.10
CA VAL A 23 -26.87 -16.53 4.09
C VAL A 23 -25.63 -16.95 4.89
N ARG A 24 -25.51 -18.22 5.26
CA ARG A 24 -24.33 -18.76 5.96
C ARG A 24 -23.09 -18.65 5.08
N ARG A 25 -23.15 -19.12 3.83
CA ARG A 25 -22.05 -19.00 2.86
C ARG A 25 -21.73 -17.55 2.51
N ALA A 26 -22.75 -16.71 2.39
CA ALA A 26 -22.55 -15.27 2.19
C ALA A 26 -21.81 -14.66 3.40
N THR A 27 -22.17 -15.06 4.62
CA THR A 27 -21.51 -14.63 5.87
C THR A 27 -20.08 -15.17 6.00
N GLU A 28 -19.84 -16.44 5.68
CA GLU A 28 -18.51 -17.08 5.67
C GLU A 28 -17.59 -16.49 4.59
N ARG A 29 -18.13 -16.13 3.42
CA ARG A 29 -17.39 -15.40 2.38
C ARG A 29 -17.13 -13.93 2.79
N THR A 30 -18.09 -13.35 3.51
CA THR A 30 -18.05 -11.98 4.04
C THR A 30 -16.95 -11.82 5.08
N SER A 31 -16.67 -12.85 5.87
CA SER A 31 -15.60 -12.83 6.89
C SER A 31 -14.20 -13.07 6.33
N SER A 32 -14.08 -13.67 5.14
CA SER A 32 -12.78 -14.05 4.55
C SER A 32 -12.18 -13.01 3.60
N VAL A 33 -12.98 -12.11 3.02
CA VAL A 33 -12.50 -11.03 2.12
C VAL A 33 -12.32 -9.72 2.90
N VAL A 34 -11.11 -9.16 2.88
CA VAL A 34 -10.78 -7.90 3.58
C VAL A 34 -11.27 -6.70 2.76
N PHE A 35 -10.96 -6.66 1.46
CA PHE A 35 -11.31 -5.57 0.55
C PHE A 35 -12.39 -5.98 -0.44
N ARG A 36 -13.61 -5.47 -0.25
CA ARG A 36 -14.69 -5.70 -1.24
C ARG A 36 -14.70 -4.64 -2.31
N PRO A 37 -14.84 -5.03 -3.59
CA PRO A 37 -15.12 -4.06 -4.65
C PRO A 37 -16.33 -3.20 -4.27
N GLY A 38 -16.20 -1.89 -4.41
CA GLY A 38 -17.28 -0.95 -4.09
C GLY A 38 -17.47 -0.62 -2.59
N ASP A 39 -16.67 -1.19 -1.68
CA ASP A 39 -16.66 -0.71 -0.28
C ASP A 39 -16.32 0.79 -0.24
N GLY A 40 -16.91 1.51 0.72
CA GLY A 40 -16.69 2.95 0.91
C GLY A 40 -15.22 3.34 1.14
N HIS A 41 -14.98 4.64 1.36
CA HIS A 41 -13.63 5.17 1.54
C HIS A 41 -13.26 5.03 3.01
N GLY A 42 -12.42 4.03 3.33
CA GLY A 42 -11.83 3.90 4.67
C GLY A 42 -10.80 4.99 4.94
N PRO A 43 -10.17 5.01 6.12
CA PRO A 43 -9.12 5.99 6.41
C PRO A 43 -7.91 5.73 5.51
N VAL A 44 -7.64 6.65 4.60
CA VAL A 44 -6.57 6.56 3.59
C VAL A 44 -5.30 7.30 4.00
N ASP A 45 -5.20 7.85 5.21
CA ASP A 45 -4.07 8.68 5.61
C ASP A 45 -2.75 7.92 5.66
N GLU A 46 -2.75 6.68 6.17
CA GLU A 46 -1.53 5.86 6.18
C GLU A 46 -1.15 5.37 4.78
N VAL A 47 -2.14 5.03 3.95
CA VAL A 47 -1.92 4.73 2.52
C VAL A 47 -1.33 5.94 1.80
N ARG A 48 -1.88 7.14 2.04
CA ARG A 48 -1.36 8.39 1.49
C ARG A 48 0.07 8.64 1.95
N ARG A 49 0.37 8.46 3.24
CA ARG A 49 1.74 8.60 3.76
C ARG A 49 2.71 7.66 3.06
N ASN A 50 2.31 6.41 2.81
CA ASN A 50 3.15 5.44 2.08
C ASN A 50 3.39 5.87 0.61
N LEU A 51 2.37 6.44 -0.02
CA LEU A 51 2.40 6.88 -1.41
C LEU A 51 2.98 8.27 -1.63
N ASP A 52 3.16 9.08 -0.58
CA ASP A 52 3.61 10.46 -0.69
C ASP A 52 5.15 10.52 -0.87
N PRO A 53 5.66 10.95 -2.04
CA PRO A 53 7.10 11.07 -2.25
C PRO A 53 7.76 12.15 -1.36
N ASN A 54 6.98 13.06 -0.79
CA ASN A 54 7.50 14.09 0.13
C ASN A 54 7.95 13.49 1.47
N GLU A 55 7.40 12.35 1.88
CA GLU A 55 7.80 11.66 3.12
C GLU A 55 9.27 11.21 3.07
N SER A 56 9.70 10.66 1.93
CA SER A 56 11.10 10.31 1.70
C SER A 56 12.02 11.53 1.59
N SER A 57 11.49 12.75 1.43
CA SER A 57 12.28 13.98 1.25
C SER A 57 12.51 14.74 2.57
N ARG A 58 12.02 14.26 3.71
CA ARG A 58 12.14 14.95 5.02
C ARG A 58 13.58 15.19 5.47
N TRP A 59 14.53 14.37 5.02
CA TRP A 59 15.97 14.58 5.29
C TRP A 59 16.46 15.94 4.77
N SER A 60 15.86 16.46 3.69
CA SER A 60 16.21 17.78 3.12
C SER A 60 15.93 18.92 4.08
N ILE A 61 14.90 18.80 4.92
CA ILE A 61 14.56 19.80 5.95
C ILE A 61 15.66 19.82 7.00
N ILE A 62 16.08 18.63 7.47
CA ILE A 62 17.16 18.49 8.45
C ILE A 62 18.47 19.03 7.88
N LEU A 63 18.81 18.66 6.65
CA LEU A 63 20.02 19.15 6.00
C LEU A 63 19.99 20.66 5.78
N SER A 64 18.85 21.22 5.37
CA SER A 64 18.67 22.67 5.21
C SER A 64 18.81 23.40 6.55
N ALA A 65 18.25 22.83 7.63
CA ALA A 65 18.42 23.38 8.97
C ALA A 65 19.89 23.35 9.42
N LEU A 66 20.62 22.26 9.15
CA LEU A 66 22.06 22.18 9.43
C LEU A 66 22.86 23.23 8.65
N ILE A 67 22.53 23.44 7.37
CA ILE A 67 23.15 24.49 6.54
C ILE A 67 22.87 25.88 7.11
N LEU A 68 21.65 26.14 7.60
CA LEU A 68 21.30 27.41 8.24
C LEU A 68 22.00 27.63 9.58
N CYS A 69 22.16 26.58 10.39
CA CYS A 69 22.96 26.64 11.62
C CYS A 69 24.44 26.95 11.32
N LEU A 70 25.01 26.28 10.31
CA LEU A 70 26.37 26.53 9.86
C LEU A 70 26.53 27.96 9.36
N TYR A 71 25.56 28.47 8.60
CA TYR A 71 25.49 29.85 8.17
C TYR A 71 25.52 30.82 9.36
N ALA A 72 24.72 30.60 10.41
CA ALA A 72 24.68 31.50 11.57
C ALA A 72 26.03 31.61 12.28
N VAL A 73 26.76 30.48 12.40
CA VAL A 73 28.10 30.44 13.00
C VAL A 73 29.14 31.12 12.10
N ILE A 74 29.08 30.85 10.78
CA ILE A 74 30.03 31.43 9.82
C ILE A 74 29.80 32.95 9.71
N ALA A 75 28.58 33.39 9.46
CA ALA A 75 28.22 34.77 9.22
C ALA A 75 28.42 35.66 10.45
N GLY A 76 28.14 35.13 11.65
CA GLY A 76 28.31 35.84 12.92
C GLY A 76 29.73 35.70 13.48
N PRO A 77 29.94 34.82 14.46
CA PRO A 77 31.17 34.79 15.26
C PRO A 77 32.44 34.57 14.44
N VAL A 78 32.42 33.68 13.45
CA VAL A 78 33.63 33.33 12.68
C VAL A 78 34.05 34.47 11.76
N ASN A 79 33.13 34.99 10.92
CA ASN A 79 33.43 36.07 9.99
C ASN A 79 33.90 37.33 10.74
N PHE A 80 33.19 37.73 11.80
CA PHE A 80 33.61 38.88 12.60
C PHE A 80 34.94 38.65 13.33
N ALA A 81 35.21 37.44 13.87
CA ALA A 81 36.49 37.14 14.51
C ALA A 81 37.67 37.22 13.53
N ILE A 82 37.51 36.70 12.31
CA ILE A 82 38.54 36.76 11.26
C ILE A 82 38.85 38.21 10.88
N TRP A 83 37.83 39.03 10.64
CA TRP A 83 38.02 40.43 10.23
C TRP A 83 38.45 41.35 11.37
N ARG A 84 38.08 41.03 12.62
CA ARG A 84 38.59 41.70 13.81
C ARG A 84 40.09 41.44 13.99
N ARG A 85 40.55 40.20 13.83
CA ARG A 85 41.98 39.86 13.88
C ARG A 85 42.79 40.58 12.78
N ARG A 86 42.16 40.88 11.64
CA ARG A 86 42.77 41.63 10.52
C ARG A 86 42.65 43.15 10.64
N GLY A 87 42.17 43.68 11.77
CA GLY A 87 42.06 45.12 12.03
C GLY A 87 41.02 45.86 11.17
N ARG A 88 40.13 45.13 10.47
CA ARG A 88 39.13 45.73 9.55
C ARG A 88 37.74 45.14 9.81
N PRO A 89 37.14 45.33 10.99
CA PRO A 89 35.89 44.69 11.39
C PRO A 89 34.71 45.03 10.46
N LEU A 90 34.66 46.26 9.92
CA LEU A 90 33.60 46.70 9.01
C LEU A 90 33.58 45.95 7.66
N ARG A 91 34.67 45.30 7.25
CA ARG A 91 34.69 44.46 6.04
C ARG A 91 33.86 43.19 6.19
N ALA A 92 33.58 42.75 7.43
CA ALA A 92 32.70 41.60 7.66
C ALA A 92 31.28 41.85 7.10
N LEU A 93 30.75 43.07 7.21
CA LEU A 93 29.43 43.43 6.68
C LEU A 93 29.35 43.28 5.16
N GLY A 94 30.42 43.63 4.42
CA GLY A 94 30.45 43.50 2.96
C GLY A 94 30.42 42.04 2.48
N TRP A 95 30.86 41.09 3.31
CA TRP A 95 30.83 39.66 2.98
C TRP A 95 29.53 38.97 3.36
N LEU A 96 28.69 39.58 4.22
CA LEU A 96 27.42 38.98 4.63
C LEU A 96 26.49 38.67 3.45
N PRO A 97 26.30 39.56 2.44
CA PRO A 97 25.46 39.24 1.27
C PRO A 97 25.98 38.04 0.48
N VAL A 98 27.30 37.88 0.36
CA VAL A 98 27.92 36.76 -0.36
C VAL A 98 27.66 35.45 0.38
N ILE A 99 27.88 35.44 1.70
CA ILE A 99 27.66 34.25 2.53
C ILE A 99 26.17 33.88 2.52
N ALA A 100 25.27 34.86 2.66
CA ALA A 100 23.83 34.65 2.61
C ALA A 100 23.38 34.11 1.23
N GLY A 101 23.92 34.65 0.14
CA GLY A 101 23.64 34.17 -1.21
C GLY A 101 24.07 32.73 -1.43
N LEU A 102 25.27 32.35 -0.95
CA LEU A 102 25.76 30.97 -1.02
C LEU A 102 24.90 30.01 -0.19
N THR A 103 24.52 30.39 1.01
CA THR A 103 23.64 29.59 1.88
C THR A 103 22.27 29.41 1.25
N PHE A 104 21.65 30.49 0.76
CA PHE A 104 20.36 30.44 0.08
C PHE A 104 20.43 29.52 -1.15
N GLY A 105 21.44 29.70 -2.02
CA GLY A 105 21.65 28.84 -3.18
C GLY A 105 21.81 27.37 -2.79
N SER A 106 22.54 27.08 -1.70
CA SER A 106 22.71 25.71 -1.20
C SER A 106 21.39 25.09 -0.74
N VAL A 107 20.57 25.83 0.01
CA VAL A 107 19.24 25.36 0.46
C VAL A 107 18.32 25.12 -0.73
N VAL A 108 18.32 26.01 -1.72
CA VAL A 108 17.52 25.82 -2.95
C VAL A 108 17.96 24.58 -3.70
N VAL A 109 19.28 24.36 -3.88
CA VAL A 109 19.82 23.16 -4.54
C VAL A 109 19.42 21.89 -3.79
N VAL A 110 19.50 21.88 -2.45
CA VAL A 110 19.04 20.74 -1.63
C VAL A 110 17.55 20.50 -1.81
N GLY A 111 16.73 21.55 -1.79
CA GLY A 111 15.28 21.43 -1.98
C GLY A 111 14.91 20.88 -3.36
N VAL A 112 15.55 21.38 -4.41
CA VAL A 112 15.36 20.90 -5.80
C VAL A 112 15.84 19.47 -5.96
N ALA A 113 17.01 19.12 -5.40
CA ALA A 113 17.56 17.76 -5.48
C ALA A 113 16.68 16.75 -4.74
N ALA A 114 16.14 17.11 -3.57
CA ALA A 114 15.29 16.23 -2.79
C ALA A 114 13.90 16.04 -3.44
N LYS A 115 13.23 17.14 -3.79
CA LYS A 115 11.87 17.11 -4.31
C LYS A 115 11.82 16.64 -5.77
N GLY A 116 12.89 16.86 -6.53
CA GLY A 116 12.96 16.59 -7.96
C GLY A 116 12.25 17.66 -8.79
N CYS A 117 12.62 17.74 -10.08
CA CYS A 117 12.01 18.67 -11.03
C CYS A 117 10.82 18.06 -11.81
N SER A 118 10.60 16.75 -11.68
CA SER A 118 9.55 16.01 -12.38
C SER A 118 8.53 15.46 -11.40
N GLY A 119 7.28 15.34 -11.85
CA GLY A 119 6.27 14.60 -11.10
C GLY A 119 6.64 13.12 -10.94
N ARG A 120 6.01 12.45 -9.99
CA ARG A 120 6.25 11.05 -9.65
C ARG A 120 4.92 10.36 -9.36
N ALA A 121 4.86 9.09 -9.70
CA ALA A 121 3.78 8.19 -9.30
C ALA A 121 4.31 7.11 -8.36
N ARG A 122 3.48 6.68 -7.40
CA ARG A 122 3.73 5.51 -6.56
C ARG A 122 2.51 4.63 -6.51
N HIS A 123 2.72 3.31 -6.48
CA HIS A 123 1.65 2.32 -6.43
C HIS A 123 1.80 1.43 -5.21
N LEU A 124 0.67 1.20 -4.55
CA LEU A 124 0.51 0.19 -3.52
C LEU A 124 -0.71 -0.64 -3.93
N THR A 125 -0.49 -1.93 -4.14
CA THR A 125 -1.52 -2.87 -4.55
C THR A 125 -1.61 -3.99 -3.55
N VAL A 126 -2.82 -4.45 -3.27
CA VAL A 126 -3.09 -5.64 -2.48
C VAL A 126 -3.94 -6.58 -3.30
N ILE A 127 -3.47 -7.80 -3.46
CA ILE A 127 -4.18 -8.88 -4.13
C ILE A 127 -4.65 -9.88 -3.09
N GLU A 128 -5.95 -10.15 -3.07
CA GLU A 128 -6.55 -11.21 -2.28
C GLU A 128 -6.97 -12.37 -3.18
N ALA A 129 -6.54 -13.57 -2.83
CA ALA A 129 -6.85 -14.78 -3.60
C ALA A 129 -7.04 -16.00 -2.68
N GLY A 130 -7.73 -17.02 -3.18
CA GLY A 130 -7.69 -18.35 -2.56
C GLY A 130 -6.36 -19.04 -2.86
N ALA A 131 -5.94 -19.96 -1.99
CA ALA A 131 -4.76 -20.78 -2.25
C ALA A 131 -4.90 -21.56 -3.57
N GLY A 132 -3.85 -21.55 -4.39
CA GLY A 132 -3.80 -22.18 -5.71
C GLY A 132 -4.58 -21.44 -6.81
N MET A 133 -5.21 -20.29 -6.53
CA MET A 133 -5.91 -19.52 -7.56
C MET A 133 -4.95 -18.71 -8.43
N THR A 134 -5.19 -18.71 -9.74
CA THR A 134 -4.41 -17.94 -10.72
C THR A 134 -4.82 -16.47 -10.81
N LYS A 135 -5.98 -16.11 -10.25
CA LYS A 135 -6.48 -14.74 -10.22
C LYS A 135 -7.02 -14.39 -8.84
N GLY A 136 -6.81 -13.14 -8.44
CA GLY A 136 -7.31 -12.57 -7.19
C GLY A 136 -8.05 -11.25 -7.41
N THR A 137 -8.80 -10.83 -6.39
CA THR A 137 -9.33 -9.46 -6.31
C THR A 137 -8.21 -8.51 -5.91
N ALA A 138 -8.06 -7.41 -6.63
CA ALA A 138 -7.01 -6.44 -6.39
C ALA A 138 -7.58 -5.08 -6.01
N ARG A 139 -7.01 -4.49 -4.96
CA ARG A 139 -7.18 -3.08 -4.61
C ARG A 139 -5.87 -2.36 -4.82
N ARG A 140 -5.89 -1.30 -5.61
CA ARG A 140 -4.73 -0.48 -5.96
C ARG A 140 -4.95 0.92 -5.44
N TRP A 141 -3.90 1.49 -4.89
CA TRP A 141 -3.82 2.90 -4.57
C TRP A 141 -2.69 3.52 -5.37
N ARG A 142 -3.02 4.54 -6.14
CA ARG A 142 -2.12 5.26 -7.03
C ARG A 142 -1.91 6.66 -6.48
N GLY A 143 -0.72 6.93 -5.98
CA GLY A 143 -0.29 8.24 -5.53
C GLY A 143 0.30 9.02 -6.71
N LEU A 144 -0.35 10.12 -7.10
CA LEU A 144 0.12 11.01 -8.16
C LEU A 144 0.59 12.32 -7.54
N PHE A 145 1.83 12.69 -7.85
CA PHE A 145 2.45 13.91 -7.37
C PHE A 145 3.03 14.71 -8.54
N THR A 146 2.64 15.98 -8.66
CA THR A 146 3.17 16.91 -9.66
C THR A 146 3.86 18.09 -8.96
N PRO A 147 5.00 18.61 -9.47
CA PRO A 147 5.67 19.77 -8.89
C PRO A 147 4.97 21.10 -9.22
N GLN A 148 4.02 21.09 -10.16
CA GLN A 148 3.18 22.21 -10.56
C GLN A 148 1.71 21.80 -10.52
N ALA A 149 0.81 22.78 -10.48
CA ALA A 149 -0.62 22.50 -10.59
C ALA A 149 -0.92 22.06 -12.04
N GLU A 150 -1.46 20.86 -12.20
CA GLU A 150 -1.73 20.26 -13.51
C GLU A 150 -3.01 19.41 -13.45
N SER A 151 -3.68 19.31 -14.59
CA SER A 151 -4.82 18.42 -14.78
C SER A 151 -4.35 17.11 -15.42
N LEU A 152 -4.54 16.00 -14.73
CA LEU A 152 -4.15 14.68 -15.21
C LEU A 152 -5.36 13.91 -15.76
N SER A 153 -5.09 13.02 -16.72
CA SER A 153 -6.01 11.97 -17.15
C SER A 153 -5.52 10.64 -16.57
N VAL A 154 -6.40 9.92 -15.91
CA VAL A 154 -6.09 8.70 -15.17
C VAL A 154 -6.91 7.58 -15.74
N VAL A 155 -6.25 6.69 -16.48
CA VAL A 155 -6.89 5.55 -17.13
C VAL A 155 -6.88 4.35 -16.19
N ALA A 156 -7.97 3.57 -16.19
CA ALA A 156 -8.06 2.29 -15.50
C ALA A 156 -7.12 1.27 -16.16
N ARG A 157 -6.53 0.37 -15.39
CA ARG A 157 -5.59 -0.64 -15.92
C ARG A 157 -6.27 -1.80 -16.64
N GLY A 158 -7.58 -1.96 -16.49
CA GLY A 158 -8.33 -3.05 -17.08
C GLY A 158 -9.77 -2.68 -17.37
N GLU A 159 -10.37 -3.35 -18.35
CA GLU A 159 -11.72 -3.08 -18.85
C GLU A 159 -12.80 -3.29 -17.78
N THR A 160 -12.55 -4.14 -16.78
CA THR A 160 -13.49 -4.44 -15.70
C THR A 160 -13.14 -3.74 -14.38
N HIS A 161 -12.18 -2.82 -14.40
CA HIS A 161 -11.72 -2.15 -13.19
C HIS A 161 -12.59 -0.93 -12.88
N THR A 162 -12.85 -0.73 -11.60
CA THR A 162 -13.54 0.45 -11.09
C THR A 162 -12.54 1.43 -10.49
N LEU A 163 -12.64 2.70 -10.85
CA LEU A 163 -11.83 3.83 -10.37
C LEU A 163 -12.68 4.71 -9.47
N GLY A 164 -12.07 5.21 -8.41
CA GLY A 164 -12.63 6.27 -7.58
C GLY A 164 -11.51 7.11 -6.97
N ILE A 165 -11.77 8.39 -6.75
CA ILE A 165 -10.84 9.26 -6.03
C ILE A 165 -10.94 8.92 -4.53
N ALA A 166 -9.85 8.42 -3.95
CA ALA A 166 -9.86 7.94 -2.57
C ALA A 166 -9.91 9.08 -1.53
N MET A 167 -9.60 10.32 -1.94
CA MET A 167 -9.72 11.52 -1.10
C MET A 167 -10.60 12.59 -1.78
N THR A 168 -11.78 12.79 -1.22
CA THR A 168 -12.49 14.07 -1.31
C THR A 168 -12.36 14.71 0.06
N SER A 169 -11.46 15.68 0.25
CA SER A 169 -11.68 16.58 1.39
C SER A 169 -13.00 17.27 1.11
N ILE A 170 -13.95 17.17 2.04
CA ILE A 170 -15.34 17.67 1.92
C ILE A 170 -15.41 19.15 1.44
N THR A 171 -14.32 19.91 1.58
CA THR A 171 -14.17 21.31 1.17
C THR A 171 -13.53 21.56 -0.21
N ASP A 172 -13.04 20.54 -0.90
CA ASP A 172 -12.35 20.65 -2.20
C ASP A 172 -12.75 19.42 -3.04
N ALA A 173 -14.00 19.39 -3.52
CA ALA A 173 -14.40 18.39 -4.51
C ALA A 173 -13.60 18.66 -5.80
N PRO A 174 -12.71 17.75 -6.24
CA PRO A 174 -12.09 17.90 -7.54
C PRO A 174 -13.18 18.04 -8.60
N HIS A 175 -12.99 18.90 -9.58
CA HIS A 175 -13.81 18.88 -10.80
C HIS A 175 -13.29 17.73 -11.66
N ASP A 176 -13.62 16.51 -11.28
CA ASP A 176 -13.29 15.31 -12.04
C ASP A 176 -14.47 14.90 -12.93
N GLU A 177 -14.15 14.53 -14.16
CA GLU A 177 -15.10 14.00 -15.12
C GLU A 177 -14.79 12.52 -15.31
N LEU A 178 -15.68 11.65 -14.81
CA LEU A 178 -15.59 10.23 -15.10
C LEU A 178 -16.05 9.99 -16.53
N VAL A 179 -15.10 9.67 -17.41
CA VAL A 179 -15.36 9.35 -18.81
C VAL A 179 -15.24 7.84 -18.99
N ILE A 180 -16.30 7.22 -19.50
CA ILE A 180 -16.31 5.82 -19.90
C ILE A 180 -16.37 5.78 -21.43
N ASP A 181 -15.34 5.23 -22.05
CA ASP A 181 -15.23 5.13 -23.52
C ASP A 181 -14.90 3.69 -23.93
N ARG A 182 -14.80 3.42 -25.24
CA ARG A 182 -14.40 2.12 -25.80
C ARG A 182 -13.01 1.67 -25.35
N ASP A 183 -12.12 2.63 -25.07
CA ASP A 183 -10.76 2.38 -24.58
C ASP A 183 -10.71 2.12 -23.06
N GLY A 184 -11.87 2.07 -22.40
CA GLY A 184 -12.01 1.83 -20.98
C GLY A 184 -12.39 3.07 -20.18
N MET A 185 -12.27 2.95 -18.86
CA MET A 185 -12.67 4.01 -17.94
C MET A 185 -11.50 4.93 -17.60
N ARG A 186 -11.73 6.24 -17.64
CA ARG A 186 -10.74 7.25 -17.27
C ARG A 186 -11.35 8.37 -16.44
N LEU A 187 -10.58 8.89 -15.51
CA LEU A 187 -10.88 10.15 -14.82
C LEU A 187 -10.14 11.27 -15.53
N GLU A 188 -10.88 12.25 -16.04
CA GLU A 188 -10.31 13.44 -16.70
C GLU A 188 -10.35 14.67 -15.80
N LYS A 189 -9.49 15.65 -16.14
CA LYS A 189 -9.37 16.96 -15.46
C LYS A 189 -9.06 16.86 -13.97
N VAL A 190 -8.44 15.75 -13.56
CA VAL A 190 -8.12 15.52 -12.16
C VAL A 190 -7.01 16.48 -11.75
N THR A 191 -7.36 17.48 -10.94
CA THR A 191 -6.44 18.57 -10.59
C THR A 191 -5.51 18.14 -9.46
N VAL A 192 -4.21 18.09 -9.73
CA VAL A 192 -3.17 17.82 -8.71
C VAL A 192 -2.53 19.13 -8.28
N ARG A 193 -2.27 19.29 -6.98
CA ARG A 193 -1.63 20.49 -6.40
C ARG A 193 -0.21 20.16 -5.92
N PRO A 194 0.76 21.08 -6.06
CA PRO A 194 2.19 20.77 -5.86
C PRO A 194 2.66 20.49 -4.43
N TRP A 195 1.76 20.60 -3.46
CA TRP A 195 1.98 20.29 -2.05
C TRP A 195 1.12 19.12 -1.55
N LYS A 196 0.38 18.44 -2.43
CA LYS A 196 -0.56 17.38 -2.05
C LYS A 196 -0.45 16.22 -3.04
N THR A 197 -0.17 15.04 -2.50
CA THR A 197 -0.27 13.79 -3.27
C THR A 197 -1.74 13.42 -3.43
N LEU A 198 -2.17 13.29 -4.68
CA LEU A 198 -3.49 12.78 -5.02
C LEU A 198 -3.47 11.26 -4.92
N VAL A 199 -4.44 10.67 -4.21
CA VAL A 199 -4.58 9.22 -4.10
C VAL A 199 -5.83 8.78 -4.85
N ILE A 200 -5.62 7.90 -5.83
CA ILE A 200 -6.69 7.29 -6.62
C ILE A 200 -6.78 5.83 -6.21
N ARG A 201 -8.00 5.36 -5.99
CA ARG A 201 -8.27 3.97 -5.72
C ARG A 201 -8.78 3.31 -6.99
N GLU A 202 -8.27 2.13 -7.26
CA GLU A 202 -8.72 1.27 -8.35
C GLU A 202 -8.97 -0.14 -7.79
N ASP A 203 -10.18 -0.64 -7.95
CA ASP A 203 -10.52 -2.02 -7.61
C ASP A 203 -10.71 -2.83 -8.90
N GLY A 204 -10.24 -4.08 -8.91
CA GLY A 204 -10.34 -4.93 -10.09
C GLY A 204 -9.87 -6.36 -9.81
N LEU A 205 -9.39 -7.03 -10.86
CA LEU A 205 -8.74 -8.33 -10.75
C LEU A 205 -7.23 -8.17 -10.98
N ALA A 206 -6.46 -9.13 -10.51
CA ALA A 206 -5.05 -9.26 -10.83
C ALA A 206 -4.69 -10.71 -11.10
N ASP A 207 -3.74 -10.90 -12.01
CA ASP A 207 -3.13 -12.17 -12.31
C ASP A 207 -2.07 -12.51 -11.23
N LEU A 208 -2.05 -13.78 -10.83
CA LEU A 208 -1.12 -14.36 -9.87
C LEU A 208 -0.36 -15.54 -10.49
N GLY A 209 -0.20 -15.59 -11.81
CA GLY A 209 0.45 -16.71 -12.50
C GLY A 209 -0.29 -18.01 -12.23
N ASP A 210 0.43 -19.05 -11.82
CA ASP A 210 -0.14 -20.33 -11.40
C ASP A 210 -0.53 -20.34 -9.90
N GLY A 211 -0.52 -19.16 -9.27
CA GLY A 211 -0.98 -18.93 -7.90
C GLY A 211 0.06 -19.24 -6.82
N ILE A 212 -0.38 -19.14 -5.57
CA ILE A 212 0.40 -19.50 -4.39
C ILE A 212 -0.40 -20.56 -3.64
N SER A 213 0.20 -21.73 -3.46
CA SER A 213 -0.47 -22.89 -2.88
C SER A 213 -0.15 -23.02 -1.39
N LEU A 214 -1.15 -23.42 -0.61
CA LEU A 214 -1.06 -23.79 0.79
C LEU A 214 -1.59 -25.21 0.92
N THR A 215 -0.72 -26.16 1.22
CA THR A 215 -1.07 -27.58 1.35
C THR A 215 -0.67 -28.12 2.72
N PRO A 216 -1.52 -28.94 3.36
CA PRO A 216 -1.20 -29.50 4.66
C PRO A 216 -0.04 -30.50 4.56
N GLU A 217 0.77 -30.56 5.60
CA GLU A 217 1.82 -31.58 5.78
C GLU A 217 1.59 -32.40 7.05
N ALA A 218 2.31 -33.52 7.16
CA ALA A 218 2.34 -34.31 8.38
C ALA A 218 2.77 -33.44 9.58
N GLY A 219 2.16 -33.68 10.74
CA GLY A 219 2.44 -32.91 11.96
C GLY A 219 1.81 -31.52 12.02
N GLY A 220 0.87 -31.20 11.13
CA GLY A 220 0.14 -29.92 11.14
C GLY A 220 0.93 -28.75 10.57
N ALA A 221 2.08 -29.01 9.94
CA ALA A 221 2.82 -28.02 9.18
C ALA A 221 2.09 -27.67 7.87
N ILE A 222 2.42 -26.52 7.31
CA ILE A 222 1.86 -26.01 6.05
C ILE A 222 3.02 -25.91 5.06
N ARG A 223 2.87 -26.55 3.91
CA ARG A 223 3.76 -26.31 2.77
C ARG A 223 3.21 -25.15 1.96
N VAL A 224 4.03 -24.12 1.82
CA VAL A 224 3.81 -23.01 0.91
C VAL A 224 4.55 -23.31 -0.39
N THR A 225 3.89 -23.14 -1.54
CA THR A 225 4.54 -23.20 -2.84
C THR A 225 4.21 -21.95 -3.64
N ASN A 226 5.23 -21.23 -4.09
CA ASN A 226 5.06 -20.05 -4.92
C ASN A 226 5.13 -20.43 -6.39
N ARG A 227 4.10 -20.13 -7.17
CA ARG A 227 4.11 -20.24 -8.64
C ARG A 227 3.55 -18.99 -9.30
N SER A 228 3.79 -17.85 -8.65
CA SER A 228 3.22 -16.58 -9.08
C SER A 228 3.95 -15.94 -10.27
N GLY A 229 5.00 -16.58 -10.78
CA GLY A 229 5.92 -16.01 -11.76
C GLY A 229 6.86 -14.95 -11.19
N ARG A 230 6.82 -14.72 -9.87
CA ARG A 230 7.57 -13.68 -9.16
C ARG A 230 8.06 -14.20 -7.81
N ARG A 231 9.20 -13.69 -7.34
CA ARG A 231 9.69 -13.97 -5.98
C ARG A 231 8.74 -13.36 -4.95
N LEU A 232 8.40 -14.14 -3.93
CA LEU A 232 7.74 -13.66 -2.72
C LEU A 232 8.76 -13.16 -1.71
N ARG A 233 8.45 -12.08 -1.00
CA ARG A 233 9.26 -11.50 0.08
C ARG A 233 8.43 -11.27 1.33
N GLY A 234 9.04 -11.47 2.50
CA GLY A 234 8.45 -11.26 3.82
C GLY A 234 7.19 -12.11 4.02
N LEU A 235 7.32 -13.42 3.84
CA LEU A 235 6.20 -14.34 3.94
C LEU A 235 5.79 -14.48 5.40
N VAL A 236 4.52 -14.24 5.70
CA VAL A 236 3.91 -14.50 7.01
C VAL A 236 2.80 -15.52 6.80
N VAL A 237 2.95 -16.70 7.38
CA VAL A 237 1.96 -17.79 7.31
C VAL A 237 1.28 -17.92 8.65
N HIS A 238 -0.02 -17.71 8.70
CA HIS A 238 -0.86 -17.96 9.86
C HIS A 238 -1.53 -19.33 9.71
N ASN A 239 -1.48 -20.17 10.73
CA ASN A 239 -2.01 -21.53 10.65
C ASN A 239 -3.53 -21.67 10.90
N GLY A 240 -4.21 -20.57 11.25
CA GLY A 240 -5.64 -20.56 11.61
C GLY A 240 -5.91 -20.88 13.09
N HIS A 241 -4.88 -21.24 13.86
CA HIS A 241 -4.96 -21.57 15.29
C HIS A 241 -4.11 -20.63 16.16
N GLY A 242 -3.85 -19.42 15.68
CA GLY A 242 -3.16 -18.38 16.46
C GLY A 242 -1.64 -18.36 16.34
N VAL A 243 -1.01 -19.28 15.59
CA VAL A 243 0.44 -19.30 15.40
C VAL A 243 0.78 -18.73 14.02
N SER A 244 1.74 -17.80 14.00
CA SER A 244 2.26 -17.23 12.77
C SER A 244 3.73 -17.59 12.58
N PHE A 245 4.11 -17.84 11.33
CA PHE A 245 5.44 -18.25 10.90
C PHE A 245 5.97 -17.24 9.89
N PHE A 246 7.28 -17.02 9.87
CA PHE A 246 7.94 -16.07 9.01
C PHE A 246 9.05 -16.70 8.18
N HIS A 247 9.15 -16.26 6.93
CA HIS A 247 10.24 -16.60 6.02
C HIS A 247 10.61 -15.40 5.15
N ASP A 248 11.92 -15.13 4.98
CA ASP A 248 12.40 -13.90 4.32
C ASP A 248 11.99 -13.81 2.85
N SER A 249 12.14 -14.89 2.08
CA SER A 249 11.80 -14.89 0.66
C SER A 249 11.58 -16.29 0.10
N LEU A 250 10.74 -16.41 -0.91
CA LEU A 250 10.49 -17.66 -1.62
C LEU A 250 10.50 -17.41 -3.13
N ASP A 251 11.46 -18.01 -3.82
CA ASP A 251 11.57 -17.93 -5.27
C ASP A 251 10.33 -18.49 -5.98
N ASP A 252 10.14 -18.09 -7.24
CA ASP A 252 9.12 -18.71 -8.08
C ASP A 252 9.45 -20.19 -8.32
N GLY A 253 8.43 -21.04 -8.29
CA GLY A 253 8.54 -22.50 -8.34
C GLY A 253 9.01 -23.16 -7.04
N ALA A 254 9.48 -22.40 -6.05
CA ALA A 254 10.02 -22.95 -4.80
C ALA A 254 8.92 -23.27 -3.76
N SER A 255 9.25 -24.18 -2.84
CA SER A 255 8.40 -24.53 -1.70
C SER A 255 9.16 -24.42 -0.38
N VAL A 256 8.44 -24.10 0.70
CA VAL A 256 8.96 -24.06 2.07
C VAL A 256 7.90 -24.58 3.03
N SER A 257 8.33 -25.28 4.08
CA SER A 257 7.45 -25.79 5.14
C SER A 257 7.46 -24.84 6.34
N THR A 258 6.31 -24.61 6.98
CA THR A 258 6.26 -23.86 8.24
C THR A 258 7.05 -24.54 9.36
N ALA A 259 7.32 -25.84 9.27
CA ALA A 259 8.18 -26.56 10.23
C ALA A 259 9.62 -26.03 10.29
N THR A 260 10.09 -25.37 9.22
CA THR A 260 11.43 -24.77 9.14
C THR A 260 11.43 -23.25 9.25
N MET A 261 10.26 -22.64 9.45
CA MET A 261 10.10 -21.19 9.54
C MET A 261 10.27 -20.69 10.97
N THR A 262 10.58 -19.40 11.12
CA THR A 262 10.66 -18.74 12.42
C THR A 262 9.25 -18.44 12.94
N ILE A 263 8.94 -18.82 14.17
CA ILE A 263 7.67 -18.44 14.80
C ILE A 263 7.71 -16.96 15.15
N VAL A 264 6.65 -16.23 14.82
CA VAL A 264 6.54 -14.78 15.06
C VAL A 264 5.15 -14.41 15.59
N SER A 265 5.08 -13.27 16.29
CA SER A 265 3.83 -12.70 16.80
C SER A 265 3.26 -11.68 15.81
N ALA A 266 2.62 -12.16 14.74
CA ALA A 266 2.12 -11.31 13.66
C ALA A 266 0.66 -10.86 13.84
N SER A 267 -0.02 -11.27 14.92
CA SER A 267 -1.45 -11.06 15.10
C SER A 267 -1.81 -10.57 16.50
N THR A 268 -2.88 -9.80 16.60
CA THR A 268 -3.51 -9.45 17.89
C THR A 268 -5.01 -9.75 17.84
N ALA A 269 -5.55 -10.22 18.96
CA ALA A 269 -6.98 -10.31 19.15
C ALA A 269 -7.55 -8.91 19.44
N ALA A 270 -8.64 -8.54 18.79
CA ALA A 270 -9.34 -7.28 19.04
C ALA A 270 -10.75 -7.53 19.61
N GLY A 271 -10.97 -7.08 20.85
CA GLY A 271 -12.29 -6.69 21.38
C GLY A 271 -13.28 -7.79 21.81
N TYR A 272 -14.03 -7.48 22.87
CA TYR A 272 -15.04 -8.33 23.53
C TYR A 272 -16.35 -8.43 22.73
N ALA A 273 -16.47 -9.37 21.79
CA ALA A 273 -17.74 -10.02 21.39
C ALA A 273 -17.60 -10.90 20.13
N PHE A 274 -16.57 -10.70 19.31
CA PHE A 274 -16.32 -11.48 18.09
C PHE A 274 -14.81 -11.64 17.89
N SER A 275 -14.31 -12.84 17.57
CA SER A 275 -12.90 -13.17 17.35
C SER A 275 -12.35 -12.52 16.08
N VAL A 276 -12.16 -11.21 16.08
CA VAL A 276 -11.48 -10.52 14.98
C VAL A 276 -9.98 -10.56 15.24
N THR A 277 -9.28 -11.35 14.44
CA THR A 277 -7.81 -11.42 14.49
C THR A 277 -7.24 -10.35 13.56
N ARG A 278 -6.61 -9.33 14.14
CA ARG A 278 -5.93 -8.26 13.40
C ARG A 278 -4.53 -8.71 13.01
N TYR A 279 -4.11 -8.35 11.81
CA TYR A 279 -2.69 -8.40 11.45
C TYR A 279 -1.96 -7.25 12.12
N ALA A 280 -0.82 -7.50 12.76
CA ALA A 280 -0.08 -6.50 13.53
C ALA A 280 1.38 -6.43 13.04
N PRO A 281 1.63 -5.83 11.85
CA PRO A 281 2.95 -5.82 11.22
C PRO A 281 4.00 -5.09 12.07
N TYR A 282 3.59 -4.19 12.96
CA TYR A 282 4.48 -3.50 13.89
C TYR A 282 5.32 -4.44 14.77
N TYR A 283 4.76 -5.58 15.22
CA TYR A 283 5.49 -6.52 16.08
C TYR A 283 6.54 -7.35 15.36
N ILE A 284 6.50 -7.37 14.02
CA ILE A 284 7.43 -8.11 13.15
C ILE A 284 8.11 -7.16 12.16
N ARG A 285 8.25 -5.89 12.54
CA ARG A 285 8.75 -4.83 11.67
C ARG A 285 10.15 -5.14 11.16
N ASP A 286 11.03 -5.56 12.06
CA ASP A 286 12.43 -5.81 11.74
C ASP A 286 12.56 -7.00 10.77
N GLU A 287 11.73 -8.03 10.91
CA GLU A 287 11.64 -9.15 9.97
C GLU A 287 11.15 -8.71 8.59
N LEU A 288 10.04 -7.96 8.54
CA LEU A 288 9.46 -7.48 7.29
C LEU A 288 10.40 -6.53 6.55
N ASP A 289 11.00 -5.56 7.26
CA ASP A 289 11.89 -4.56 6.65
C ASP A 289 13.24 -5.15 6.24
N ARG A 290 13.68 -6.25 6.88
CA ARG A 290 14.82 -7.06 6.42
C ARG A 290 14.53 -7.75 5.10
N ALA A 291 13.32 -8.28 4.91
CA ALA A 291 12.92 -8.92 3.67
C ALA A 291 12.72 -7.93 2.51
N ALA A 292 12.09 -6.79 2.79
CA ALA A 292 11.96 -5.66 1.87
C ALA A 292 11.76 -4.34 2.63
N THR A 293 12.63 -3.37 2.40
CA THR A 293 12.57 -2.06 3.08
C THR A 293 11.18 -1.42 2.98
N GLY A 294 10.61 -1.01 4.12
CA GLY A 294 9.29 -0.36 4.20
C GLY A 294 8.10 -1.32 4.01
N LEU A 295 8.33 -2.63 4.06
CA LEU A 295 7.26 -3.63 3.95
C LEU A 295 6.33 -3.59 5.16
N ALA A 296 6.87 -3.36 6.36
CA ALA A 296 6.04 -3.23 7.55
C ALA A 296 5.09 -2.03 7.45
N ASP A 297 5.58 -0.89 6.97
CA ASP A 297 4.77 0.32 6.77
C ASP A 297 3.72 0.15 5.67
N ALA A 298 4.06 -0.57 4.59
CA ALA A 298 3.10 -0.88 3.54
C ALA A 298 1.95 -1.75 4.06
N TRP A 299 2.28 -2.79 4.83
CA TRP A 299 1.29 -3.64 5.47
C TRP A 299 0.45 -2.89 6.51
N GLN A 300 1.07 -2.02 7.30
CA GLN A 300 0.38 -1.19 8.28
C GLN A 300 -0.63 -0.25 7.60
N ALA A 301 -0.24 0.36 6.49
CA ALA A 301 -1.10 1.24 5.70
C ALA A 301 -2.32 0.49 5.15
N VAL A 302 -2.11 -0.73 4.65
CA VAL A 302 -3.19 -1.58 4.14
C VAL A 302 -4.09 -2.08 5.26
N GLN A 303 -3.54 -2.46 6.41
CA GLN A 303 -4.30 -3.00 7.54
C GLN A 303 -5.41 -2.06 8.00
N VAL A 304 -5.16 -0.75 7.99
CA VAL A 304 -6.10 0.27 8.45
C VAL A 304 -7.04 0.79 7.36
N ALA A 305 -6.77 0.48 6.08
CA ALA A 305 -7.53 1.00 4.95
C ALA A 305 -8.99 0.49 4.80
N PRO A 306 -9.40 -0.70 5.31
CA PRO A 306 -10.79 -1.12 5.29
C PRO A 306 -11.71 -0.17 6.08
N VAL A 307 -12.95 0.02 5.60
CA VAL A 307 -13.96 0.87 6.28
C VAL A 307 -14.38 0.31 7.64
N VAL A 308 -14.47 -1.01 7.71
CA VAL A 308 -14.86 -1.76 8.91
C VAL A 308 -13.71 -2.69 9.24
N GLU A 309 -13.51 -2.93 10.53
CA GLU A 309 -12.55 -3.91 11.00
C GLU A 309 -12.79 -5.28 10.34
N ARG A 310 -11.74 -5.87 9.76
CA ARG A 310 -11.79 -7.15 9.05
C ARG A 310 -10.92 -8.18 9.76
N ASN A 311 -11.36 -9.43 9.71
CA ASN A 311 -10.55 -10.53 10.16
C ASN A 311 -9.47 -10.82 9.11
N TRP A 312 -8.22 -10.54 9.46
CA TRP A 312 -7.07 -10.78 8.60
C TRP A 312 -6.71 -12.26 8.53
N PHE A 313 -6.99 -12.97 9.63
CA PHE A 313 -6.67 -14.37 9.85
C PHE A 313 -7.93 -15.12 10.31
N PRO A 314 -8.78 -15.58 9.37
CA PRO A 314 -9.98 -16.32 9.71
C PRO A 314 -9.64 -17.58 10.53
N ASP A 315 -10.45 -17.84 11.56
CA ASP A 315 -10.28 -19.00 12.44
C ASP A 315 -10.32 -20.30 11.62
N ASP A 316 -9.42 -21.24 11.91
CA ASP A 316 -9.28 -22.55 11.26
C ASP A 316 -8.95 -22.51 9.75
N VAL A 317 -8.58 -21.34 9.22
CA VAL A 317 -8.22 -21.18 7.80
C VAL A 317 -6.78 -20.67 7.69
N PRO A 318 -5.85 -21.40 7.05
CA PRO A 318 -4.50 -20.91 6.88
C PRO A 318 -4.51 -19.68 5.99
N THR A 319 -3.65 -18.72 6.31
CA THR A 319 -3.54 -17.48 5.55
C THR A 319 -2.07 -17.14 5.35
N LEU A 320 -1.69 -16.80 4.13
CA LEU A 320 -0.38 -16.29 3.79
C LEU A 320 -0.48 -14.80 3.46
N LEU A 321 0.46 -14.01 3.99
CA LEU A 321 0.73 -12.65 3.58
C LEU A 321 2.14 -12.59 2.99
N GLY A 322 2.36 -11.77 1.98
CA GLY A 322 3.69 -11.49 1.45
C GLY A 322 3.71 -10.36 0.42
N GLN A 323 4.88 -10.04 -0.10
CA GLN A 323 5.05 -9.11 -1.21
C GLN A 323 5.54 -9.83 -2.45
N LEU A 324 4.97 -9.52 -3.62
CA LEU A 324 5.47 -9.94 -4.91
C LEU A 324 6.53 -8.94 -5.39
N GLU A 325 7.73 -9.44 -5.70
CA GLU A 325 8.81 -8.63 -6.24
C GLU A 325 8.51 -8.11 -7.65
N GLY A 326 8.95 -6.88 -7.94
CA GLY A 326 8.78 -6.24 -9.26
C GLY A 326 7.48 -5.45 -9.43
N GLY A 327 6.60 -5.42 -8.43
CA GLY A 327 5.35 -4.66 -8.51
C GLY A 327 4.41 -5.17 -9.59
N GLU A 328 3.61 -4.29 -10.19
CA GLU A 328 2.81 -4.58 -11.38
C GLU A 328 3.59 -4.36 -12.69
N GLY A 329 4.87 -3.98 -12.62
CA GLY A 329 5.75 -3.80 -13.78
C GLY A 329 5.50 -2.51 -14.57
N THR A 330 4.76 -1.55 -13.99
CA THR A 330 4.41 -0.31 -14.67
C THR A 330 5.48 0.76 -14.46
N THR A 331 6.07 1.29 -15.53
CA THR A 331 7.12 2.32 -15.43
C THR A 331 6.60 3.75 -15.49
N ARG A 332 5.37 3.95 -15.99
CA ARG A 332 4.73 5.27 -16.09
C ARG A 332 3.24 5.19 -15.76
N ASP A 333 2.73 6.24 -15.15
CA ASP A 333 1.33 6.38 -14.79
C ASP A 333 0.86 7.83 -15.00
N SER A 334 -0.17 8.03 -15.82
CA SER A 334 -0.70 9.35 -16.17
C SER A 334 0.38 10.33 -16.66
N GLY A 335 1.34 9.83 -17.44
CA GLY A 335 2.50 10.58 -17.93
C GLY A 335 3.67 10.72 -16.94
N LEU A 336 3.44 10.43 -15.66
CA LEU A 336 4.45 10.51 -14.60
C LEU A 336 5.29 9.23 -14.54
N PRO A 337 6.62 9.31 -14.29
CA PRO A 337 7.43 8.14 -13.98
C PRO A 337 7.00 7.50 -12.65
N VAL A 338 6.96 6.17 -12.61
CA VAL A 338 6.67 5.42 -11.40
C VAL A 338 7.97 5.20 -10.63
N ASP A 339 8.03 5.73 -9.40
CA ASP A 339 9.20 5.67 -8.52
C ASP A 339 9.15 4.45 -7.59
N SER A 340 7.94 3.99 -7.25
CA SER A 340 7.71 2.82 -6.40
C SER A 340 6.46 2.09 -6.85
N ASP A 341 6.56 0.79 -7.07
CA ASP A 341 5.43 -0.08 -7.42
C ASP A 341 5.49 -1.32 -6.52
N ARG A 342 4.57 -1.39 -5.55
CA ARG A 342 4.53 -2.46 -4.55
C ARG A 342 3.25 -3.26 -4.66
N VAL A 343 3.40 -4.58 -4.77
CA VAL A 343 2.27 -5.53 -4.78
C VAL A 343 2.37 -6.43 -3.56
N LEU A 344 1.40 -6.32 -2.68
CA LEU A 344 1.16 -7.19 -1.54
C LEU A 344 0.15 -8.27 -1.93
N VAL A 345 0.27 -9.44 -1.33
CA VAL A 345 -0.63 -10.56 -1.56
C VAL A 345 -1.09 -11.15 -0.25
N ARG A 346 -2.38 -11.46 -0.18
CA ARG A 346 -3.03 -12.23 0.88
C ARG A 346 -3.70 -13.44 0.26
N VAL A 347 -3.22 -14.62 0.62
CA VAL A 347 -3.73 -15.91 0.13
C VAL A 347 -4.42 -16.63 1.27
N VAL A 348 -5.67 -17.06 1.05
CA VAL A 348 -6.52 -17.63 2.10
C VAL A 348 -6.94 -19.05 1.75
N GLY A 349 -6.93 -19.92 2.75
CA GLY A 349 -7.47 -21.27 2.67
C GLY A 349 -6.47 -22.31 2.14
N TRP A 350 -6.97 -23.52 2.00
CA TRP A 350 -6.22 -24.64 1.46
C TRP A 350 -6.40 -24.71 -0.05
N GLY A 351 -5.34 -25.05 -0.75
CA GLY A 351 -5.40 -25.20 -2.20
C GLY A 351 -4.02 -25.40 -2.79
N GLY A 352 -3.97 -26.29 -3.77
CA GLY A 352 -2.84 -26.49 -4.66
C GLY A 352 -3.34 -26.61 -6.08
N THR A 353 -2.46 -26.47 -7.05
CA THR A 353 -2.77 -26.97 -8.40
C THR A 353 -3.09 -28.47 -8.31
N PRO A 354 -4.09 -28.98 -9.05
CA PRO A 354 -4.21 -30.42 -9.27
C PRO A 354 -2.92 -31.03 -9.82
#